data_AF-A0A448Z4W9-F1
#
_entry.id   AF-A0A448Z4W9-F1
#
_cell.length_a   1.000
_cell.length_b   1.000
_cell.length_c   1.000
_cell.angle_alpha   90.00
_cell.angle_beta   90.00
_cell.angle_gamma   90.00
#
_symmetry.space_group_name_H-M   'P 1'
#
loop_
_entity.id
_entity.type
_entity.pdbx_description
1 polymer ?
#
loop_
_entity_poly.entity_id
_entity_poly.type
_entity_poly.pdbx_seq_one_letter_code
_entity_poly.pdbx_strand_id
1 'polypeptide(L)'
;MESYVSRATSTDMVYGSLSGERRRSMMEWRDSSKNKCNELIETIGKNVDGAAMDQKESLERSFVSKISLNAQPSKISGSKENPYQRCRNVFIDLGSNIGDSVGYFIDNAIDVCSPMWAAANPETKLGVRWFPRPHLNVTSLEFSHRGSKANPLFGLLQQQMKESPSATSESFCVYGMEGNPTFTERLTKLENFINDMNPRPIQHVHIFTESVVTATDGPTKLYLDKTSVEQNFWGSSILSSQQDAVKSANELNNGNTFSADVTGIKLSTMVQSTMMALKADATKEEQSGGLLIVKMDVEGAEYQVLKEVAASDILCKLTSLGNRVVFVVEYHNMSITDPAERRREKDGFQDAVKKIEACGVEFKSLSASWA
;
A
#
# COMPACT_ATOMS: atom_id res chain seq x y z
N MET A 1 24.83 -19.40 44.53
CA MET A 1 24.55 -18.55 43.35
C MET A 1 23.05 -18.54 43.17
N GLU A 2 22.39 -17.59 43.81
CA GLU A 2 20.93 -17.42 43.79
C GLU A 2 20.53 -16.69 42.51
N SER A 3 19.58 -17.26 41.76
CA SER A 3 19.04 -16.67 40.53
C SER A 3 17.89 -15.72 40.86
N TYR A 4 18.07 -14.44 40.57
CA TYR A 4 17.00 -13.45 40.56
C TYR A 4 16.12 -13.65 39.32
N VAL A 5 14.91 -14.17 39.53
CA VAL A 5 13.81 -14.10 38.56
C VAL A 5 12.86 -13.00 39.03
N SER A 6 12.99 -11.81 38.46
CA SER A 6 12.04 -10.72 38.69
C SER A 6 10.73 -11.00 37.96
N ARG A 7 9.66 -11.26 38.73
CA ARG A 7 8.28 -11.25 38.26
C ARG A 7 7.88 -9.82 37.90
N ALA A 8 7.60 -9.57 36.61
CA ALA A 8 6.84 -8.40 36.21
C ALA A 8 5.39 -8.57 36.70
N THR A 9 4.95 -7.66 37.55
CA THR A 9 3.56 -7.55 38.00
C THR A 9 2.71 -7.02 36.86
N SER A 10 1.79 -7.86 36.38
CA SER A 10 0.66 -7.49 35.53
C SER A 10 -0.13 -6.36 36.20
N THR A 11 -0.10 -5.18 35.61
CA THR A 11 -1.01 -4.08 35.97
C THR A 11 -2.33 -4.38 35.27
N ASP A 12 -3.38 -4.61 36.05
CA ASP A 12 -4.74 -4.78 35.55
C ASP A 12 -5.16 -3.53 34.77
N MET A 13 -5.16 -3.63 33.43
CA MET A 13 -5.83 -2.68 32.57
C MET A 13 -7.33 -2.79 32.83
N VAL A 14 -7.87 -1.80 33.54
CA VAL A 14 -9.30 -1.62 33.74
C VAL A 14 -9.95 -1.35 32.37
N TYR A 15 -10.52 -2.39 31.76
CA TYR A 15 -11.39 -2.27 30.61
C TYR A 15 -12.72 -1.63 31.06
N GLY A 16 -12.77 -0.31 31.03
CA GLY A 16 -14.02 0.43 31.12
C GLY A 16 -14.91 0.08 29.92
N SER A 17 -16.09 -0.48 30.19
CA SER A 17 -17.10 -0.73 29.17
C SER A 17 -17.54 0.59 28.52
N LEU A 18 -16.98 0.92 27.36
CA LEU A 18 -17.37 2.05 26.50
C LEU A 18 -18.70 1.75 25.78
N SER A 19 -19.75 1.44 26.54
CA SER A 19 -21.10 1.26 25.99
C SER A 19 -21.74 2.63 25.74
N GLY A 20 -21.47 3.23 24.58
CA GLY A 20 -22.21 4.41 24.11
C GLY A 20 -21.45 5.44 23.28
N GLU A 21 -20.15 5.28 23.03
CA GLU A 21 -19.45 6.22 22.16
C GLU A 21 -19.91 6.05 20.70
N ARG A 22 -20.60 7.08 20.19
CA ARG A 22 -20.96 7.21 18.77
C ARG A 22 -19.69 6.99 17.95
N ARG A 23 -19.72 6.01 17.03
CA ARG A 23 -18.61 5.76 16.09
C ARG A 23 -18.32 7.06 15.35
N ARG A 24 -17.16 7.66 15.63
CA ARG A 24 -16.69 8.84 14.91
C ARG A 24 -16.34 8.44 13.48
N SER A 25 -16.60 9.31 12.52
CA SER A 25 -16.04 9.16 11.18
C SER A 25 -14.53 9.43 11.19
N MET A 26 -13.82 8.94 10.18
CA MET A 26 -12.40 9.24 10.00
C MET A 26 -12.16 10.75 9.83
N MET A 27 -13.10 11.46 9.21
CA MET A 27 -13.08 12.92 9.05
C MET A 27 -13.16 13.63 10.41
N GLU A 28 -14.13 13.25 11.26
CA GLU A 28 -14.27 13.81 12.62
C GLU A 28 -13.04 13.54 13.49
N TRP A 29 -12.47 12.32 13.40
CA TRP A 29 -11.22 11.99 14.09
C TRP A 29 -10.09 12.87 13.59
N ARG A 30 -9.94 13.03 12.27
CA ARG A 30 -8.86 13.83 11.68
C ARG A 30 -8.97 15.30 12.05
N ASP A 31 -10.17 15.88 12.00
CA ASP A 31 -10.35 17.29 12.35
C ASP A 31 -10.12 17.54 13.84
N SER A 32 -10.53 16.60 14.71
CA SER A 32 -10.17 16.64 16.12
C SER A 32 -8.66 16.56 16.35
N SER A 33 -7.96 15.74 15.58
CA SER A 33 -6.50 15.61 15.63
C SER A 33 -5.80 16.88 15.12
N LYS A 34 -6.27 17.48 14.02
CA LYS A 34 -5.73 18.74 13.47
C LYS A 34 -5.77 19.87 14.48
N ASN A 35 -6.90 20.05 15.18
CA ASN A 35 -7.04 21.11 16.19
C ASN A 35 -5.97 20.98 17.28
N LYS A 36 -5.75 19.76 17.78
CA LYS A 36 -4.72 19.49 18.79
C LYS A 36 -3.30 19.61 18.25
N CYS A 37 -3.06 19.22 16.99
CA CYS A 37 -1.77 19.46 16.34
C CYS A 37 -1.48 20.96 16.21
N ASN A 38 -2.50 21.78 15.88
CA ASN A 38 -2.36 23.25 15.82
C ASN A 38 -2.00 23.84 17.18
N GLU A 39 -2.72 23.47 18.25
CA GLU A 39 -2.41 23.90 19.62
C GLU A 39 -0.96 23.57 20.01
N LEU A 40 -0.50 22.37 19.64
CA LEU A 40 0.88 21.93 19.86
C LEU A 40 1.89 22.76 19.04
N ILE A 41 1.60 23.01 17.75
CA ILE A 41 2.44 23.82 16.86
C ILE A 41 2.58 25.24 17.40
N GLU A 42 1.49 25.86 17.85
CA GLU A 42 1.50 27.18 18.46
C GLU A 42 2.31 27.22 19.76
N THR A 43 2.26 26.15 20.55
CA THR A 43 2.99 26.03 21.82
C THR A 43 4.49 25.88 21.62
N ILE A 44 4.92 25.01 20.68
CA ILE A 44 6.35 24.78 20.42
C ILE A 44 6.97 25.95 19.64
N GLY A 45 6.18 26.58 18.76
CA GLY A 45 6.67 27.62 17.86
C GLY A 45 7.72 27.08 16.89
N LYS A 46 8.88 27.75 16.81
CA LYS A 46 9.98 27.39 15.89
C LYS A 46 11.06 26.50 16.52
N ASN A 47 11.03 26.31 17.84
CA ASN A 47 12.09 25.61 18.56
C ASN A 47 11.82 24.10 18.58
N VAL A 48 12.37 23.37 17.62
CA VAL A 48 12.34 21.90 17.63
C VAL A 48 13.43 21.40 18.56
N ASP A 49 13.06 21.09 19.79
CA ASP A 49 13.91 20.36 20.73
C ASP A 49 13.37 18.95 21.01
N GLY A 50 14.06 18.19 21.86
CA GLY A 50 13.63 16.84 22.22
C GLY A 50 12.26 16.81 22.91
N ALA A 51 11.93 17.82 23.73
CA ALA A 51 10.67 17.87 24.46
C ALA A 51 9.48 18.10 23.52
N ALA A 52 9.64 18.98 22.53
CA ALA A 52 8.67 19.20 21.47
C ALA A 52 8.35 17.90 20.69
N MET A 53 9.38 17.13 20.39
CA MET A 53 9.27 15.85 19.69
C MET A 53 8.54 14.80 20.53
N ASP A 54 8.87 14.72 21.82
CA ASP A 54 8.20 13.82 22.77
C ASP A 54 6.73 14.18 22.98
N GLN A 55 6.39 15.47 23.06
CA GLN A 55 5.00 15.93 23.17
C GLN A 55 4.18 15.57 21.93
N LYS A 56 4.76 15.76 20.73
CA LYS A 56 4.12 15.31 19.50
C LYS A 56 3.93 13.81 19.48
N GLU A 57 4.98 13.05 19.76
CA GLU A 57 4.93 11.59 19.75
C GLU A 57 3.84 11.09 20.71
N SER A 58 3.77 11.65 21.91
CA SER A 58 2.71 11.37 22.89
C SER A 58 1.32 11.69 22.34
N LEU A 59 1.16 12.84 21.68
CA LEU A 59 -0.10 13.26 21.08
C LEU A 59 -0.56 12.32 19.97
N GLU A 60 0.32 11.95 19.05
CA GLU A 60 0.01 11.00 17.95
C GLU A 60 -0.27 9.61 18.48
N ARG A 61 0.50 9.12 19.46
CA ARG A 61 0.21 7.87 20.17
C ARG A 61 -1.20 7.90 20.76
N SER A 62 -1.61 9.02 21.34
CA SER A 62 -2.97 9.19 21.87
C SER A 62 -4.06 9.24 20.79
N PHE A 63 -3.73 9.61 19.55
CA PHE A 63 -4.68 9.59 18.43
C PHE A 63 -4.83 8.19 17.86
N VAL A 64 -3.70 7.52 17.64
CA VAL A 64 -3.64 6.16 17.15
C VAL A 64 -4.26 5.20 18.16
N SER A 65 -4.02 5.37 19.47
CA SER A 65 -4.66 4.54 20.50
C SER A 65 -6.19 4.69 20.55
N LYS A 66 -6.74 5.78 20.00
CA LYS A 66 -8.19 5.98 19.86
C LYS A 66 -8.77 5.35 18.61
N ILE A 67 -7.93 5.03 17.62
CA ILE A 67 -8.31 4.09 16.56
C ILE A 67 -8.43 2.74 17.27
N SER A 68 -9.65 2.46 17.72
CA SER A 68 -9.91 1.37 18.63
C SER A 68 -9.78 0.05 17.90
N LEU A 69 -8.89 -0.83 18.35
CA LEU A 69 -8.93 -2.26 18.06
C LEU A 69 -9.95 -2.95 18.98
N ASN A 70 -11.14 -2.36 19.13
CA ASN A 70 -12.14 -2.85 20.09
C ASN A 70 -13.14 -3.83 19.48
N ALA A 71 -12.96 -4.21 18.21
CA ALA A 71 -13.71 -5.32 17.67
C ALA A 71 -13.04 -6.61 18.13
N GLN A 72 -13.69 -7.36 19.04
CA GLN A 72 -13.60 -8.82 18.92
C GLN A 72 -13.78 -9.13 17.43
N PRO A 73 -12.88 -9.91 16.80
CA PRO A 73 -12.89 -10.13 15.36
C PRO A 73 -14.32 -10.48 14.99
N SER A 74 -14.99 -9.55 14.32
CA SER A 74 -16.37 -9.78 13.92
C SER A 74 -16.29 -11.02 13.06
N LYS A 75 -17.08 -12.07 13.35
CA LYS A 75 -17.14 -13.22 12.47
C LYS A 75 -17.63 -12.66 11.14
N ILE A 76 -16.71 -12.34 10.23
CA ILE A 76 -17.00 -11.75 8.93
C ILE A 76 -17.76 -12.83 8.17
N SER A 77 -19.08 -12.79 8.29
CA SER A 77 -20.00 -13.62 7.51
C SER A 77 -20.30 -12.97 6.16
N GLY A 78 -19.42 -12.08 5.68
CA GLY A 78 -19.54 -11.45 4.39
C GLY A 78 -19.48 -12.54 3.32
N SER A 79 -20.54 -12.62 2.50
CA SER A 79 -20.52 -13.49 1.34
C SER A 79 -19.30 -13.12 0.49
N LYS A 80 -18.46 -14.10 0.16
CA LYS A 80 -17.30 -13.95 -0.73
C LYS A 80 -17.70 -13.63 -2.18
N GLU A 81 -18.92 -13.13 -2.43
CA GLU A 81 -19.52 -13.11 -3.76
C GLU A 81 -18.97 -12.00 -4.67
N ASN A 82 -18.29 -10.99 -4.13
CA ASN A 82 -17.51 -10.06 -4.96
C ASN A 82 -16.37 -9.40 -4.16
N PRO A 83 -15.10 -9.71 -4.44
CA PRO A 83 -13.96 -9.08 -3.77
C PRO A 83 -13.74 -7.62 -4.19
N TYR A 84 -14.45 -7.14 -5.22
CA TYR A 84 -14.29 -5.79 -5.75
C TYR A 84 -15.38 -4.84 -5.23
N GLN A 85 -14.95 -3.79 -4.53
CA GLN A 85 -15.76 -2.62 -4.22
C GLN A 85 -15.42 -1.46 -5.18
N ARG A 86 -16.39 -0.97 -5.93
CA ARG A 86 -16.17 0.17 -6.83
C ARG A 86 -16.03 1.47 -6.03
N CYS A 87 -14.95 2.21 -6.27
CA CYS A 87 -14.64 3.44 -5.55
C CYS A 87 -14.18 4.54 -6.50
N ARG A 88 -14.37 5.79 -6.08
CA ARG A 88 -13.94 6.97 -6.85
C ARG A 88 -12.42 7.05 -6.90
N ASN A 89 -11.77 6.78 -5.76
CA ASN A 89 -10.33 6.77 -5.63
C ASN A 89 -9.85 5.36 -5.33
N VAL A 90 -8.83 4.90 -6.03
CA VAL A 90 -8.33 3.53 -5.93
C VAL A 90 -6.81 3.54 -5.87
N PHE A 91 -6.26 2.76 -4.96
CA PHE A 91 -4.83 2.43 -4.90
C PHE A 91 -4.67 0.93 -5.17
N ILE A 92 -3.95 0.59 -6.23
CA ILE A 92 -3.62 -0.79 -6.58
C ILE A 92 -2.14 -1.01 -6.33
N ASP A 93 -1.81 -1.97 -5.49
CA ASP A 93 -0.45 -2.38 -5.14
C ASP A 93 -0.18 -3.77 -5.74
N LEU A 94 0.66 -3.80 -6.77
CA LEU A 94 1.05 -5.01 -7.50
C LEU A 94 2.42 -5.46 -7.00
N GLY A 95 2.47 -6.66 -6.40
CA GLY A 95 3.64 -7.12 -5.67
C GLY A 95 3.65 -6.58 -4.24
N SER A 96 2.55 -6.84 -3.51
CA SER A 96 2.39 -6.34 -2.15
C SER A 96 3.39 -6.93 -1.16
N ASN A 97 3.98 -8.09 -1.44
CA ASN A 97 4.98 -8.75 -0.60
C ASN A 97 4.50 -8.88 0.86
N ILE A 98 5.13 -8.17 1.80
CA ILE A 98 4.75 -8.19 3.23
C ILE A 98 3.62 -7.20 3.58
N GLY A 99 3.14 -6.43 2.61
CA GLY A 99 2.08 -5.43 2.74
C GLY A 99 2.57 -4.04 3.14
N ASP A 100 3.86 -3.75 2.96
CA ASP A 100 4.50 -2.49 3.34
C ASP A 100 3.92 -1.27 2.61
N SER A 101 3.66 -1.38 1.31
CA SER A 101 3.03 -0.33 0.49
C SER A 101 1.62 0.01 0.99
N VAL A 102 0.84 -1.02 1.35
CA VAL A 102 -0.45 -0.84 2.02
C VAL A 102 -0.25 -0.17 3.38
N GLY A 103 0.73 -0.61 4.17
CA GLY A 103 1.11 0.02 5.45
C GLY A 103 1.43 1.50 5.31
N TYR A 104 2.28 1.90 4.36
CA TYR A 104 2.60 3.30 4.09
C TYR A 104 1.40 4.13 3.63
N PHE A 105 0.45 3.51 2.92
CA PHE A 105 -0.81 4.15 2.58
C PHE A 105 -1.66 4.43 3.84
N ILE A 106 -1.72 3.46 4.77
CA ILE A 106 -2.39 3.64 6.06
C ILE A 106 -1.70 4.71 6.90
N ASP A 107 -0.37 4.71 6.95
CA ASP A 107 0.43 5.73 7.65
C ASP A 107 0.06 7.13 7.15
N ASN A 108 -0.12 7.29 5.84
CA ASN A 108 -0.51 8.56 5.24
C ASN A 108 -1.90 9.02 5.70
N ALA A 109 -2.83 8.09 5.88
CA ALA A 109 -4.19 8.37 6.30
C ALA A 109 -4.29 8.90 7.74
N ILE A 110 -3.32 8.51 8.59
CA ILE A 110 -3.28 8.82 10.02
C ILE A 110 -2.22 9.88 10.39
N ASP A 111 -1.29 10.21 9.49
CA ASP A 111 -0.30 11.28 9.68
C ASP A 111 -0.92 12.68 9.56
N VAL A 112 -1.40 13.20 10.70
CA VAL A 112 -2.06 14.51 10.77
C VAL A 112 -1.09 15.64 11.13
N CYS A 113 -0.25 15.44 12.15
CA CYS A 113 0.55 16.53 12.68
C CYS A 113 1.77 16.87 11.81
N SER A 114 2.41 15.88 11.18
CA SER A 114 3.67 16.11 10.44
C SER A 114 3.51 17.06 9.25
N PRO A 115 2.45 16.96 8.42
CA PRO A 115 2.24 17.87 7.30
C PRO A 115 1.92 19.30 7.76
N MET A 116 1.15 19.43 8.85
CA MET A 116 0.81 20.73 9.44
C MET A 116 2.05 21.42 10.00
N TRP A 117 2.89 20.66 10.71
CA TRP A 117 4.17 21.16 11.22
C TRP A 117 5.08 21.64 10.09
N ALA A 118 5.21 20.83 9.02
CA ALA A 118 6.02 21.17 7.86
C ALA A 118 5.54 22.47 7.17
N ALA A 119 4.23 22.69 7.12
CA ALA A 119 3.64 23.90 6.57
C ALA A 119 3.89 25.14 7.45
N ALA A 120 3.81 24.99 8.78
CA ALA A 120 4.07 26.06 9.73
C ALA A 120 5.56 26.44 9.82
N ASN A 121 6.46 25.51 9.48
CA ASN A 121 7.91 25.68 9.62
C ASN A 121 8.68 25.38 8.31
N PRO A 122 8.46 26.14 7.21
CA PRO A 122 9.05 25.85 5.91
C PRO A 122 10.59 25.96 5.88
N GLU A 123 11.18 26.68 6.82
CA GLU A 123 12.64 26.86 6.94
C GLU A 123 13.34 25.62 7.51
N THR A 124 12.62 24.78 8.26
CA THR A 124 13.18 23.59 8.94
C THR A 124 13.17 22.35 8.06
N LYS A 125 13.16 22.50 6.72
CA LYS A 125 13.12 21.38 5.74
C LYS A 125 14.10 20.24 6.03
N LEU A 126 15.25 20.53 6.63
CA LEU A 126 16.23 19.52 7.06
C LEU A 126 15.82 18.78 8.36
N GLY A 127 15.16 19.47 9.30
CA GLY A 127 14.63 18.92 10.55
C GLY A 127 13.31 18.14 10.38
N VAL A 128 12.45 18.55 9.44
CA VAL A 128 11.16 17.86 9.16
C VAL A 128 11.35 16.42 8.67
N ARG A 129 12.51 16.09 8.06
CA ARG A 129 12.86 14.71 7.71
C ARG A 129 12.98 13.77 8.92
N TRP A 130 13.20 14.33 10.11
CA TRP A 130 13.35 13.58 11.36
C TRP A 130 12.10 13.64 12.23
N PHE A 131 11.05 14.33 11.76
CA PHE A 131 9.80 14.40 12.49
C PHE A 131 9.22 12.99 12.54
N PRO A 132 9.01 12.42 13.75
CA PRO A 132 8.59 11.04 13.89
C PRO A 132 7.20 10.93 13.27
N ARG A 133 6.87 9.82 12.61
CA ARG A 133 5.56 9.65 11.99
C ARG A 133 4.92 8.38 12.53
N PRO A 134 3.58 8.35 12.66
CA PRO A 134 2.91 7.09 12.92
C PRO A 134 3.26 6.12 11.79
N HIS A 135 3.69 4.92 12.17
CA HIS A 135 4.08 3.87 11.25
C HIS A 135 3.48 2.54 11.69
N LEU A 136 2.65 1.95 10.85
CA LEU A 136 2.11 0.61 11.00
C LEU A 136 3.18 -0.42 10.65
N ASN A 137 3.69 -1.11 11.65
CA ASN A 137 4.50 -2.29 11.42
C ASN A 137 3.58 -3.41 10.89
N VAL A 138 3.67 -3.73 9.60
CA VAL A 138 2.80 -4.71 8.93
C VAL A 138 3.03 -6.16 9.39
N THR A 139 4.10 -6.43 10.13
CA THR A 139 4.39 -7.74 10.70
C THR A 139 3.81 -7.89 12.10
N SER A 140 4.06 -6.93 13.00
CA SER A 140 3.53 -6.97 14.38
C SER A 140 2.10 -6.43 14.49
N LEU A 141 1.63 -5.69 13.47
CA LEU A 141 0.36 -4.97 13.45
C LEU A 141 0.25 -3.95 14.60
N GLU A 142 1.40 -3.37 14.96
CA GLU A 142 1.50 -2.32 15.97
C GLU A 142 1.93 -1.01 15.33
N PHE A 143 1.42 0.08 15.89
CA PHE A 143 1.87 1.40 15.50
C PHE A 143 3.11 1.82 16.29
N SER A 144 4.18 2.09 15.56
CA SER A 144 5.40 2.69 16.09
C SER A 144 5.47 4.16 15.70
N HIS A 145 6.21 4.95 16.47
CA HIS A 145 6.40 6.38 16.20
C HIS A 145 7.86 6.75 16.00
N ARG A 146 8.80 5.83 16.26
CA ARG A 146 10.24 6.11 16.18
C ARG A 146 10.86 5.49 14.94
N GLY A 147 11.61 6.31 14.20
CA GLY A 147 12.62 5.83 13.25
C GLY A 147 12.11 5.37 11.89
N SER A 148 10.85 5.63 11.51
CA SER A 148 10.44 5.48 10.12
C SER A 148 11.22 6.49 9.29
N LYS A 149 12.23 5.98 8.55
CA LYS A 149 12.92 6.79 7.54
C LYS A 149 11.85 7.32 6.58
N ALA A 150 12.06 8.53 6.07
CA ALA A 150 11.17 9.08 5.06
C ALA A 150 11.09 8.11 3.87
N ASN A 151 9.94 7.46 3.72
CA ASN A 151 9.70 6.54 2.64
C ASN A 151 9.34 7.34 1.37
N PRO A 152 10.03 7.15 0.23
CA PRO A 152 9.72 7.84 -1.02
C PRO A 152 8.27 7.62 -1.49
N LEU A 153 7.73 6.41 -1.33
CA LEU A 153 6.35 6.08 -1.69
C LEU A 153 5.36 6.87 -0.84
N PHE A 154 5.59 6.98 0.47
CA PHE A 154 4.75 7.80 1.36
C PHE A 154 4.66 9.25 0.84
N GLY A 155 5.81 9.87 0.53
CA GLY A 155 5.85 11.25 0.05
C GLY A 155 5.13 11.43 -1.28
N LEU A 156 5.28 10.46 -2.19
CA LEU A 156 4.58 10.41 -3.46
C LEU A 156 3.06 10.31 -3.24
N LEU A 157 2.59 9.36 -2.42
CA LEU A 157 1.17 9.17 -2.13
C LEU A 157 0.55 10.45 -1.56
N GLN A 158 1.24 11.08 -0.59
CA GLN A 158 0.80 12.35 -0.01
C GLN A 158 0.66 13.47 -1.05
N GLN A 159 1.65 13.58 -1.95
CA GLN A 159 1.62 14.56 -3.02
C GLN A 159 0.44 14.32 -3.96
N GLN A 160 0.21 13.07 -4.37
CA GLN A 160 -0.88 12.75 -5.31
C GLN A 160 -2.26 12.99 -4.72
N MET A 161 -2.47 12.67 -3.44
CA MET A 161 -3.73 12.99 -2.76
C MET A 161 -3.93 14.51 -2.66
N LYS A 162 -2.89 15.28 -2.31
CA LYS A 162 -2.97 16.74 -2.20
C LYS A 162 -3.34 17.41 -3.54
N GLU A 163 -2.83 16.89 -4.64
CA GLU A 163 -3.08 17.43 -5.98
C GLU A 163 -4.44 16.98 -6.56
N SER A 164 -5.17 16.08 -5.88
CA SER A 164 -6.51 15.64 -6.30
C SER A 164 -7.57 16.14 -5.30
N PRO A 165 -8.41 17.13 -5.66
CA PRO A 165 -9.36 17.76 -4.73
C PRO A 165 -10.37 16.79 -4.09
N SER A 166 -10.68 15.68 -4.75
CA SER A 166 -11.61 14.65 -4.28
C SER A 166 -10.94 13.54 -3.47
N ALA A 167 -9.60 13.52 -3.39
CA ALA A 167 -8.84 12.44 -2.81
C ALA A 167 -8.50 12.73 -1.35
N THR A 168 -9.23 12.08 -0.46
CA THR A 168 -8.83 11.90 0.95
C THR A 168 -8.60 10.43 1.21
N SER A 169 -7.74 10.06 2.16
CA SER A 169 -7.40 8.64 2.38
C SER A 169 -8.64 7.77 2.65
N GLU A 170 -9.63 8.29 3.37
CA GLU A 170 -10.91 7.61 3.67
C GLU A 170 -11.82 7.41 2.45
N SER A 171 -11.52 8.07 1.32
CA SER A 171 -12.25 7.91 0.05
C SER A 171 -11.62 6.85 -0.86
N PHE A 172 -10.49 6.25 -0.47
CA PHE A 172 -9.81 5.24 -1.25
C PHE A 172 -10.28 3.83 -0.93
N CYS A 173 -10.30 3.01 -1.98
CA CYS A 173 -10.27 1.56 -1.87
C CYS A 173 -8.89 1.07 -2.28
N VAL A 174 -8.30 0.22 -1.44
CA VAL A 174 -6.94 -0.29 -1.58
C VAL A 174 -7.00 -1.76 -1.99
N TYR A 175 -6.31 -2.11 -3.06
CA TYR A 175 -6.22 -3.47 -3.56
C TYR A 175 -4.76 -3.91 -3.63
N GLY A 176 -4.41 -4.94 -2.87
CA GLY A 176 -3.08 -5.57 -2.94
C GLY A 176 -3.12 -6.85 -3.77
N MET A 177 -2.02 -7.21 -4.42
CA MET A 177 -1.84 -8.50 -5.08
C MET A 177 -0.51 -9.13 -4.68
N GLU A 178 -0.58 -10.36 -4.19
CA GLU A 178 0.60 -11.14 -3.82
C GLU A 178 0.29 -12.63 -4.03
N GLY A 179 0.98 -13.27 -4.95
CA GLY A 179 0.73 -14.68 -5.26
C GLY A 179 1.57 -15.65 -4.44
N ASN A 180 2.60 -15.18 -3.74
CA ASN A 180 3.50 -16.04 -2.99
C ASN A 180 2.80 -16.54 -1.72
N PRO A 181 2.57 -17.86 -1.59
CA PRO A 181 1.81 -18.42 -0.48
C PRO A 181 2.47 -18.20 0.89
N THR A 182 3.76 -17.85 0.93
CA THR A 182 4.46 -17.51 2.17
C THR A 182 3.88 -16.26 2.85
N PHE A 183 3.25 -15.34 2.11
CA PHE A 183 2.69 -14.11 2.67
C PHE A 183 1.21 -14.17 2.99
N THR A 184 0.49 -15.19 2.49
CA THR A 184 -0.97 -15.29 2.59
C THR A 184 -1.50 -15.08 4.01
N GLU A 185 -0.95 -15.79 5.00
CA GLU A 185 -1.43 -15.66 6.39
C GLU A 185 -1.21 -14.25 6.94
N ARG A 186 -0.03 -13.66 6.71
CA ARG A 186 0.31 -12.31 7.20
C ARG A 186 -0.55 -11.25 6.53
N LEU A 187 -0.69 -11.29 5.20
CA LEU A 187 -1.48 -10.32 4.45
C LEU A 187 -2.97 -10.41 4.82
N THR A 188 -3.48 -11.61 5.06
CA THR A 188 -4.84 -11.81 5.58
C THR A 188 -5.01 -11.16 6.96
N LYS A 189 -4.03 -11.31 7.86
CA LYS A 189 -4.03 -10.64 9.17
C LYS A 189 -3.97 -9.12 9.03
N LEU A 190 -3.15 -8.59 8.11
CA LEU A 190 -3.08 -7.15 7.82
C LEU A 190 -4.40 -6.60 7.29
N GLU A 191 -5.02 -7.28 6.31
CA GLU A 191 -6.34 -6.90 5.77
C GLU A 191 -7.40 -6.86 6.87
N ASN A 192 -7.49 -7.92 7.68
CA ASN A 192 -8.43 -7.98 8.80
C ASN A 192 -8.18 -6.85 9.81
N PHE A 193 -6.91 -6.64 10.18
CA PHE A 193 -6.52 -5.59 11.10
C PHE A 193 -6.96 -4.19 10.63
N ILE A 194 -6.72 -3.87 9.36
CA ILE A 194 -7.14 -2.58 8.77
C ILE A 194 -8.68 -2.50 8.71
N ASN A 195 -9.36 -3.59 8.34
CA ASN A 195 -10.82 -3.63 8.29
C ASN A 195 -11.47 -3.47 9.68
N ASP A 196 -10.81 -3.94 10.74
CA ASP A 196 -11.29 -3.85 12.12
C ASP A 196 -10.99 -2.49 12.79
N MET A 197 -10.17 -1.63 12.17
CA MET A 197 -9.91 -0.27 12.67
C MET A 197 -11.20 0.56 12.76
N ASN A 198 -11.34 1.32 13.86
CA ASN A 198 -12.46 2.23 14.05
C ASN A 198 -12.01 3.58 14.69
N PRO A 199 -12.12 4.72 13.99
CA PRO A 199 -12.57 4.83 12.60
C PRO A 199 -11.62 4.14 11.63
N ARG A 200 -12.16 3.65 10.51
CA ARG A 200 -11.36 3.04 9.45
C ARG A 200 -10.67 4.14 8.62
N PRO A 201 -9.34 4.06 8.38
CA PRO A 201 -8.58 5.10 7.67
C PRO A 201 -8.85 5.16 6.16
N ILE A 202 -9.41 4.10 5.59
CA ILE A 202 -9.73 3.92 4.17
C ILE A 202 -11.13 3.34 4.01
N GLN A 203 -11.73 3.44 2.83
CA GLN A 203 -13.09 2.95 2.59
C GLN A 203 -13.14 1.42 2.56
N HIS A 204 -12.18 0.80 1.85
CA HIS A 204 -12.10 -0.64 1.65
C HIS A 204 -10.65 -1.07 1.47
N VAL A 205 -10.32 -2.27 1.93
CA VAL A 205 -9.08 -2.97 1.59
C VAL A 205 -9.38 -4.41 1.26
N HIS A 206 -8.74 -4.89 0.21
CA HIS A 206 -8.69 -6.31 -0.10
C HIS A 206 -7.35 -6.69 -0.73
N ILE A 207 -6.76 -7.79 -0.29
CA ILE A 207 -5.46 -8.29 -0.75
C ILE A 207 -5.66 -9.67 -1.36
N PHE A 208 -5.44 -9.78 -2.67
CA PHE A 208 -5.53 -11.03 -3.40
C PHE A 208 -4.26 -11.86 -3.17
N THR A 209 -4.30 -12.74 -2.16
CA THR A 209 -3.14 -13.54 -1.70
C THR A 209 -2.86 -14.82 -2.51
N GLU A 210 -3.68 -15.09 -3.52
CA GLU A 210 -3.58 -16.26 -4.42
C GLU A 210 -3.68 -15.80 -5.88
N SER A 211 -3.32 -14.54 -6.14
CA SER A 211 -3.41 -13.96 -7.46
C SER A 211 -2.20 -13.09 -7.77
N VAL A 212 -1.87 -13.03 -9.06
CA VAL A 212 -0.75 -12.25 -9.59
C VAL A 212 -1.25 -11.40 -10.74
N VAL A 213 -0.66 -10.23 -10.92
CA VAL A 213 -0.92 -9.45 -12.13
C VAL A 213 -0.19 -10.08 -13.32
N THR A 214 -0.83 -10.14 -14.47
CA THR A 214 -0.26 -10.73 -15.69
C THR A 214 -0.96 -10.17 -16.95
N ALA A 215 -0.52 -10.58 -18.14
CA ALA A 215 -1.11 -10.19 -19.41
C ALA A 215 -2.45 -10.90 -19.72
N THR A 216 -2.80 -11.97 -19.00
CA THR A 216 -4.00 -12.78 -19.27
C THR A 216 -4.73 -13.18 -17.98
N ASP A 217 -6.05 -13.09 -17.96
CA ASP A 217 -6.84 -13.60 -16.84
C ASP A 217 -6.88 -15.14 -16.87
N GLY A 218 -6.87 -15.76 -15.69
CA GLY A 218 -7.06 -17.21 -15.52
C GLY A 218 -5.88 -17.93 -14.86
N PRO A 219 -5.87 -19.26 -14.85
CA PRO A 219 -4.82 -20.04 -14.18
C PRO A 219 -3.43 -19.72 -14.74
N THR A 220 -2.47 -19.51 -13.86
CA THR A 220 -1.05 -19.32 -14.20
C THR A 220 -0.15 -19.90 -13.10
N LYS A 221 1.16 -19.80 -13.29
CA LYS A 221 2.15 -20.20 -12.30
C LYS A 221 2.92 -18.99 -11.79
N LEU A 222 3.17 -18.99 -10.48
CA LEU A 222 4.18 -18.15 -9.86
C LEU A 222 5.38 -19.02 -9.54
N TYR A 223 6.56 -18.65 -10.04
CA TYR A 223 7.83 -19.29 -9.72
C TYR A 223 8.40 -18.65 -8.46
N LEU A 224 8.75 -19.50 -7.48
CA LEU A 224 9.03 -19.05 -6.12
C LEU A 224 10.53 -18.92 -5.87
N ASP A 225 10.93 -17.78 -5.32
CA ASP A 225 12.22 -17.65 -4.64
C ASP A 225 12.16 -18.36 -3.28
N LYS A 226 13.16 -19.20 -3.01
CA LYS A 226 13.35 -19.94 -1.75
C LYS A 226 14.70 -19.64 -1.10
N THR A 227 15.52 -18.78 -1.71
CA THR A 227 16.89 -18.48 -1.28
C THR A 227 17.03 -17.12 -0.62
N SER A 228 16.21 -16.12 -0.98
CA SER A 228 16.31 -14.75 -0.44
C SER A 228 15.40 -14.52 0.77
N VAL A 229 15.48 -15.39 1.78
CA VAL A 229 14.61 -15.33 2.98
C VAL A 229 14.78 -14.00 3.72
N GLU A 230 16.02 -13.53 3.87
CA GLU A 230 16.38 -12.26 4.54
C GLU A 230 15.77 -11.04 3.82
N GLN A 231 15.51 -11.19 2.53
CA GLN A 231 14.91 -10.18 1.66
C GLN A 231 13.41 -10.43 1.46
N ASN A 232 12.73 -11.21 2.32
CA ASN A 232 11.32 -11.55 2.14
C ASN A 232 11.03 -12.07 0.72
N PHE A 233 11.84 -13.00 0.21
CA PHE A 233 11.57 -13.71 -1.05
C PHE A 233 11.30 -12.79 -2.24
N TRP A 234 11.96 -11.63 -2.31
CA TRP A 234 11.78 -10.63 -3.37
C TRP A 234 11.78 -11.24 -4.76
N GLY A 235 12.55 -12.30 -5.03
CA GLY A 235 12.67 -12.85 -6.37
C GLY A 235 11.52 -13.70 -6.93
N SER A 236 10.32 -13.70 -6.33
CA SER A 236 9.21 -14.50 -6.87
C SER A 236 8.59 -13.83 -8.10
N SER A 237 8.40 -14.57 -9.20
CA SER A 237 7.96 -14.01 -10.48
C SER A 237 7.14 -14.98 -11.31
N ILE A 238 6.32 -14.46 -12.22
CA ILE A 238 5.60 -15.29 -13.21
C ILE A 238 6.49 -15.73 -14.38
N LEU A 239 7.73 -15.25 -14.44
CA LEU A 239 8.73 -15.67 -15.41
C LEU A 239 9.61 -16.76 -14.79
N SER A 240 9.67 -17.93 -15.43
CA SER A 240 10.49 -19.05 -14.95
C SER A 240 12.00 -18.77 -15.02
N SER A 241 12.42 -17.81 -15.84
CA SER A 241 13.82 -17.41 -15.99
C SER A 241 14.25 -16.29 -15.03
N GLN A 242 13.40 -15.89 -14.08
CA GLN A 242 13.80 -14.92 -13.05
C GLN A 242 14.97 -15.49 -12.24
N GLN A 243 15.98 -14.65 -11.97
CA GLN A 243 17.30 -15.06 -11.46
C GLN A 243 17.26 -15.83 -10.14
N ASP A 244 16.40 -15.44 -9.21
CA ASP A 244 16.28 -15.99 -7.87
C ASP A 244 15.41 -17.25 -7.87
N ALA A 245 14.39 -17.31 -8.75
CA ALA A 245 13.66 -18.54 -9.03
C ALA A 245 14.59 -19.62 -9.63
N VAL A 246 15.42 -19.23 -10.61
CA VAL A 246 16.44 -20.12 -11.22
C VAL A 246 17.51 -20.52 -10.20
N LYS A 247 17.99 -19.56 -9.39
CA LYS A 247 18.94 -19.84 -8.30
C LYS A 247 18.36 -20.84 -7.30
N SER A 248 17.12 -20.62 -6.86
CA SER A 248 16.40 -21.53 -5.97
C SER A 248 16.28 -22.93 -6.55
N ALA A 249 15.94 -23.04 -7.84
CA ALA A 249 15.88 -24.31 -8.53
C ALA A 249 17.23 -25.06 -8.51
N ASN A 250 18.31 -24.35 -8.85
CA ASN A 250 19.66 -24.91 -8.92
C ASN A 250 20.22 -25.31 -7.56
N GLU A 251 20.05 -24.46 -6.54
CA GLU A 251 20.63 -24.67 -5.22
C GLU A 251 19.83 -25.68 -4.37
N LEU A 252 18.50 -25.72 -4.52
CA LEU A 252 17.63 -26.43 -3.57
C LEU A 252 16.81 -27.56 -4.21
N ASN A 253 16.78 -27.69 -5.55
CA ASN A 253 15.88 -28.65 -6.22
C ASN A 253 16.44 -29.26 -7.52
N ASN A 254 17.76 -29.44 -7.61
CA ASN A 254 18.44 -30.09 -8.75
C ASN A 254 18.06 -29.49 -10.12
N GLY A 255 17.86 -28.17 -10.18
CA GLY A 255 17.47 -27.43 -11.39
C GLY A 255 15.96 -27.38 -11.66
N ASN A 256 15.12 -28.02 -10.84
CA ASN A 256 13.66 -27.93 -10.99
C ASN A 256 13.10 -26.70 -10.28
N THR A 257 12.33 -25.87 -10.97
CA THR A 257 11.76 -24.66 -10.37
C THR A 257 10.69 -24.98 -9.32
N PHE A 258 10.69 -24.25 -8.20
CA PHE A 258 9.54 -24.21 -7.30
C PHE A 258 8.44 -23.35 -7.93
N SER A 259 7.20 -23.80 -7.86
CA SER A 259 6.07 -23.01 -8.35
C SER A 259 4.83 -23.22 -7.49
N ALA A 260 3.94 -22.21 -7.49
CA ALA A 260 2.58 -22.29 -6.99
C ALA A 260 1.61 -22.04 -8.15
N ASP A 261 0.50 -22.77 -8.16
CA ASP A 261 -0.62 -22.47 -9.05
C ASP A 261 -1.40 -21.29 -8.45
N VAL A 262 -1.56 -20.23 -9.23
CA VAL A 262 -2.19 -18.98 -8.81
C VAL A 262 -3.13 -18.48 -9.91
N THR A 263 -3.97 -17.50 -9.57
CA THR A 263 -4.84 -16.85 -10.56
C THR A 263 -4.17 -15.61 -11.13
N GLY A 264 -3.93 -15.60 -12.43
CA GLY A 264 -3.56 -14.42 -13.17
C GLY A 264 -4.75 -13.48 -13.32
N ILE A 265 -4.54 -12.19 -13.05
CA ILE A 265 -5.52 -11.13 -13.27
C ILE A 265 -4.86 -10.02 -14.08
N LYS A 266 -5.49 -9.58 -15.16
CA LYS A 266 -5.05 -8.41 -15.92
C LYS A 266 -5.27 -7.14 -15.12
N LEU A 267 -4.35 -6.19 -15.24
CA LEU A 267 -4.55 -4.87 -14.63
C LEU A 267 -5.79 -4.18 -15.21
N SER A 268 -6.07 -4.35 -16.51
CA SER A 268 -7.30 -3.83 -17.12
C SER A 268 -8.58 -4.38 -16.47
N THR A 269 -8.60 -5.68 -16.12
CA THR A 269 -9.71 -6.33 -15.42
C THR A 269 -9.89 -5.75 -14.02
N MET A 270 -8.81 -5.55 -13.26
CA MET A 270 -8.87 -4.92 -11.93
C MET A 270 -9.38 -3.49 -12.00
N VAL A 271 -8.84 -2.67 -12.90
CA VAL A 271 -9.24 -1.27 -13.07
C VAL A 271 -10.72 -1.18 -13.45
N GLN A 272 -11.17 -1.99 -14.40
CA GLN A 272 -12.58 -2.07 -14.80
C GLN A 272 -13.50 -2.51 -13.66
N SER A 273 -13.01 -3.33 -12.73
CA SER A 273 -13.79 -3.87 -11.61
C SER A 273 -13.82 -2.95 -10.38
N THR A 274 -12.79 -2.13 -10.18
CA THR A 274 -12.60 -1.31 -8.97
C THR A 274 -12.92 0.17 -9.17
N MET A 275 -12.80 0.72 -10.38
CA MET A 275 -13.09 2.13 -10.60
C MET A 275 -14.58 2.38 -10.76
N MET A 276 -15.12 3.30 -9.95
CA MET A 276 -16.51 3.75 -10.05
C MET A 276 -16.81 4.33 -11.44
N ALA A 277 -15.85 5.08 -12.01
CA ALA A 277 -16.00 5.73 -13.30
C ALA A 277 -16.26 4.77 -14.48
N LEU A 278 -15.98 3.48 -14.30
CA LEU A 278 -16.15 2.45 -15.32
C LEU A 278 -17.39 1.57 -15.10
N LYS A 279 -18.20 1.88 -14.08
CA LYS A 279 -19.48 1.21 -13.84
C LYS A 279 -20.44 1.51 -15.00
N ALA A 280 -21.18 0.52 -15.48
CA ALA A 280 -22.03 0.64 -16.66
C ALA A 280 -23.12 1.71 -16.52
N ASP A 281 -23.61 1.92 -15.31
CA ASP A 281 -24.66 2.86 -14.93
C ASP A 281 -24.13 4.06 -14.11
N ALA A 282 -22.81 4.34 -14.16
CA ALA A 282 -22.24 5.50 -13.47
C ALA A 282 -22.83 6.82 -13.99
N THR A 283 -23.19 7.72 -13.07
CA THR A 283 -23.60 9.09 -13.44
C THR A 283 -22.40 9.90 -13.98
N LYS A 284 -22.65 11.06 -14.60
CA LYS A 284 -21.57 11.94 -15.10
C LYS A 284 -20.62 12.39 -13.98
N GLU A 285 -21.18 12.60 -12.80
CA GLU A 285 -20.45 13.00 -11.60
C GLU A 285 -19.58 11.85 -11.09
N GLU A 286 -20.06 10.61 -11.17
CA GLU A 286 -19.32 9.39 -10.80
C GLU A 286 -18.23 9.00 -11.80
N GLN A 287 -18.41 9.38 -13.07
CA GLN A 287 -17.47 9.11 -14.16
C GLN A 287 -16.17 9.92 -14.09
N SER A 288 -16.12 11.01 -13.34
CA SER A 288 -15.02 11.98 -13.39
C SER A 288 -14.47 12.38 -12.03
N GLY A 289 -13.25 12.95 -12.05
CA GLY A 289 -12.60 13.48 -10.85
C GLY A 289 -12.18 12.43 -9.83
N GLY A 290 -12.05 11.17 -10.22
CA GLY A 290 -11.41 10.12 -9.43
C GLY A 290 -9.88 10.11 -9.60
N LEU A 291 -9.20 9.46 -8.67
CA LEU A 291 -7.76 9.23 -8.69
C LEU A 291 -7.46 7.73 -8.62
N LEU A 292 -6.81 7.20 -9.66
CA LEU A 292 -6.21 5.87 -9.66
C LEU A 292 -4.70 5.98 -9.46
N ILE A 293 -4.18 5.33 -8.43
CA ILE A 293 -2.75 5.14 -8.22
C ILE A 293 -2.44 3.65 -8.38
N VAL A 294 -1.50 3.30 -9.23
CA VAL A 294 -1.00 1.93 -9.37
C VAL A 294 0.47 1.93 -8.96
N LYS A 295 0.83 1.18 -7.91
CA LYS A 295 2.22 0.83 -7.59
C LYS A 295 2.51 -0.56 -8.17
N MET A 296 3.62 -0.70 -8.86
CA MET A 296 4.01 -1.94 -9.53
C MET A 296 5.47 -2.26 -9.30
N ASP A 297 5.68 -3.47 -8.79
CA ASP A 297 6.95 -4.01 -8.36
C ASP A 297 6.82 -5.55 -8.41
N VAL A 298 7.00 -6.13 -9.60
CA VAL A 298 6.55 -7.50 -9.91
C VAL A 298 7.64 -8.30 -10.65
N GLU A 299 8.89 -8.04 -10.32
CA GLU A 299 10.05 -8.90 -10.63
C GLU A 299 10.13 -9.36 -12.10
N GLY A 300 9.97 -8.41 -13.02
CA GLY A 300 10.11 -8.62 -14.46
C GLY A 300 8.78 -8.75 -15.19
N ALA A 301 7.66 -8.93 -14.48
CA ALA A 301 6.34 -8.94 -15.11
C ALA A 301 5.86 -7.55 -15.56
N GLU A 302 6.57 -6.48 -15.21
CA GLU A 302 6.14 -5.10 -15.51
C GLU A 302 5.94 -4.89 -17.01
N TYR A 303 6.81 -5.48 -17.85
CA TYR A 303 6.77 -5.28 -19.29
C TYR A 303 5.50 -5.84 -19.94
N GLN A 304 5.12 -7.07 -19.60
CA GLN A 304 3.92 -7.69 -20.14
C GLN A 304 2.64 -7.02 -19.63
N VAL A 305 2.63 -6.57 -18.38
CA VAL A 305 1.51 -5.80 -17.81
C VAL A 305 1.35 -4.46 -18.52
N LEU A 306 2.44 -3.72 -18.74
CA LEU A 306 2.37 -2.43 -19.46
C LEU A 306 1.90 -2.59 -20.91
N LYS A 307 2.35 -3.65 -21.60
CA LYS A 307 1.87 -3.99 -22.96
C LYS A 307 0.37 -4.32 -22.95
N GLU A 308 -0.09 -5.12 -21.99
CA GLU A 308 -1.50 -5.47 -21.82
C GLU A 308 -2.37 -4.22 -21.60
N VAL A 309 -1.96 -3.37 -20.67
CA VAL A 309 -2.71 -2.15 -20.32
C VAL A 309 -2.77 -1.18 -21.50
N ALA A 310 -1.65 -1.00 -22.21
CA ALA A 310 -1.60 -0.20 -23.43
C ALA A 310 -2.52 -0.77 -24.52
N ALA A 311 -2.60 -2.08 -24.66
CA ALA A 311 -3.48 -2.72 -25.64
C ALA A 311 -4.97 -2.60 -25.26
N SER A 312 -5.31 -2.58 -23.96
CA SER A 312 -6.69 -2.49 -23.48
C SER A 312 -7.32 -1.10 -23.59
N ASP A 313 -6.52 -0.05 -23.74
CA ASP A 313 -6.93 1.37 -23.70
C ASP A 313 -7.69 1.80 -22.42
N ILE A 314 -7.69 0.97 -21.37
CA ILE A 314 -8.52 1.20 -20.17
C ILE A 314 -8.10 2.45 -19.39
N LEU A 315 -6.79 2.73 -19.31
CA LEU A 315 -6.28 3.91 -18.63
C LEU A 315 -6.57 5.18 -19.44
N CYS A 316 -6.44 5.10 -20.76
CA CYS A 316 -6.80 6.21 -21.65
C CYS A 316 -8.30 6.51 -21.61
N LYS A 317 -9.14 5.48 -21.47
CA LYS A 317 -10.57 5.66 -21.22
C LYS A 317 -10.79 6.40 -19.90
N LEU A 318 -10.14 6.01 -18.81
CA LEU A 318 -10.26 6.70 -17.51
C LEU A 318 -9.84 8.18 -17.58
N THR A 319 -8.70 8.48 -18.20
CA THR A 319 -8.22 9.86 -18.34
C THR A 319 -9.16 10.68 -19.22
N SER A 320 -9.70 10.11 -20.30
CA SER A 320 -10.69 10.78 -21.16
C SER A 320 -12.00 11.12 -20.43
N LEU A 321 -12.34 10.37 -19.38
CA LEU A 321 -13.48 10.65 -18.49
C LEU A 321 -13.14 11.70 -17.41
N GLY A 322 -11.94 12.30 -17.43
CA GLY A 322 -11.53 13.32 -16.47
C GLY A 322 -11.04 12.76 -15.13
N ASN A 323 -10.59 11.51 -15.10
CA ASN A 323 -9.92 10.92 -13.93
C ASN A 323 -8.40 11.09 -14.04
N ARG A 324 -7.74 11.20 -12.90
CA ARG A 324 -6.28 11.23 -12.82
C ARG A 324 -5.76 9.81 -12.63
N VAL A 325 -4.69 9.46 -13.34
CA VAL A 325 -4.06 8.14 -13.26
C VAL A 325 -2.56 8.32 -13.04
N VAL A 326 -2.05 7.75 -11.96
CA VAL A 326 -0.63 7.78 -11.59
C VAL A 326 -0.12 6.35 -11.55
N PHE A 327 0.95 6.10 -12.30
CA PHE A 327 1.61 4.80 -12.37
C PHE A 327 3.00 4.92 -11.76
N VAL A 328 3.21 4.25 -10.63
CA VAL A 328 4.47 4.19 -9.90
C VAL A 328 5.11 2.83 -10.18
N VAL A 329 6.24 2.80 -10.88
CA VAL A 329 6.84 1.55 -11.36
C VAL A 329 8.28 1.41 -10.90
N GLU A 330 8.61 0.23 -10.40
CA GLU A 330 9.97 -0.25 -10.26
C GLU A 330 10.28 -1.27 -11.36
N TYR A 331 11.35 -1.05 -12.14
CA TYR A 331 11.67 -1.89 -13.30
C TYR A 331 12.80 -2.89 -13.00
N HIS A 332 12.47 -4.18 -12.99
CA HIS A 332 13.42 -5.28 -12.73
C HIS A 332 14.04 -5.83 -14.02
N ASN A 333 14.78 -5.01 -14.76
CA ASN A 333 15.32 -5.42 -16.06
C ASN A 333 16.41 -6.50 -16.01
N MET A 334 17.19 -6.55 -14.93
CA MET A 334 18.34 -7.44 -14.79
C MET A 334 17.98 -8.79 -14.16
N SER A 335 16.76 -8.93 -13.61
CA SER A 335 16.32 -10.16 -12.96
C SER A 335 15.98 -11.28 -13.96
N ILE A 336 15.71 -10.97 -15.23
CA ILE A 336 15.40 -11.99 -16.27
C ILE A 336 16.70 -12.59 -16.81
N THR A 337 17.03 -13.83 -16.49
CA THR A 337 18.33 -14.44 -16.84
C THR A 337 18.43 -14.92 -18.28
N ASP A 338 17.33 -15.36 -18.90
CA ASP A 338 17.31 -15.74 -20.31
C ASP A 338 17.39 -14.48 -21.20
N PRO A 339 18.47 -14.29 -21.99
CA PRO A 339 18.60 -13.14 -22.88
C PRO A 339 17.51 -13.05 -23.95
N ALA A 340 16.98 -14.20 -24.41
CA ALA A 340 15.91 -14.22 -25.40
C ALA A 340 14.59 -13.74 -24.77
N GLU A 341 14.23 -14.25 -23.60
CA GLU A 341 13.07 -13.78 -22.83
C GLU A 341 13.20 -12.31 -22.45
N ARG A 342 14.35 -11.88 -21.93
CA ARG A 342 14.61 -10.48 -21.60
C ARG A 342 14.41 -9.57 -22.81
N ARG A 343 14.85 -10.00 -24.00
CA ARG A 343 14.65 -9.26 -25.25
C ARG A 343 13.18 -9.21 -25.63
N ARG A 344 12.45 -10.34 -25.57
CA ARG A 344 11.01 -10.40 -25.86
C ARG A 344 10.20 -9.51 -24.94
N GLU A 345 10.51 -9.50 -23.64
CA GLU A 345 9.79 -8.68 -22.69
C GLU A 345 10.02 -7.19 -22.92
N LYS A 346 11.28 -6.81 -23.17
CA LYS A 346 11.63 -5.42 -23.48
C LYS A 346 11.22 -4.97 -24.88
N ASP A 347 10.87 -5.87 -25.78
CA ASP A 347 10.45 -5.46 -27.10
C ASP A 347 9.09 -4.76 -27.04
N GLY A 348 8.97 -3.60 -27.69
CA GLY A 348 7.75 -2.79 -27.72
C GLY A 348 7.30 -2.15 -26.39
N PHE A 349 7.95 -2.41 -25.24
CA PHE A 349 7.47 -1.85 -23.96
C PHE A 349 7.53 -0.31 -23.93
N GLN A 350 8.54 0.29 -24.57
CA GLN A 350 8.67 1.75 -24.63
C GLN A 350 7.52 2.38 -25.44
N ASP A 351 7.05 1.70 -26.48
CA ASP A 351 5.92 2.18 -27.27
C ASP A 351 4.61 2.04 -26.50
N ALA A 352 4.47 0.97 -25.70
CA ALA A 352 3.37 0.83 -24.75
C ALA A 352 3.35 1.95 -23.71
N VAL A 353 4.49 2.27 -23.08
CA VAL A 353 4.61 3.39 -22.12
C VAL A 353 4.26 4.72 -22.78
N LYS A 354 4.85 5.03 -23.95
CA LYS A 354 4.54 6.26 -24.70
C LYS A 354 3.06 6.36 -25.05
N LYS A 355 2.41 5.25 -25.43
CA LYS A 355 0.97 5.22 -25.72
C LYS A 355 0.16 5.61 -24.48
N ILE A 356 0.51 5.05 -23.32
CA ILE A 356 -0.18 5.32 -22.05
C ILE A 356 0.08 6.78 -21.59
N GLU A 357 1.31 7.28 -21.70
CA GLU A 357 1.66 8.68 -21.39
C GLU A 357 0.92 9.67 -22.29
N ALA A 358 0.80 9.37 -23.58
CA ALA A 358 0.16 10.24 -24.56
C ALA A 358 -1.31 10.54 -24.25
N CYS A 359 -1.99 9.70 -23.47
CA CYS A 359 -3.36 9.93 -23.02
C CYS A 359 -3.47 10.54 -21.60
N GLY A 360 -2.36 11.03 -21.03
CA GLY A 360 -2.35 11.81 -19.79
C GLY A 360 -2.11 11.01 -18.51
N VAL A 361 -1.67 9.75 -18.59
CA VAL A 361 -1.23 8.98 -17.42
C VAL A 361 0.14 9.48 -16.95
N GLU A 362 0.29 9.69 -15.66
CA GLU A 362 1.54 10.14 -15.06
C GLU A 362 2.41 8.96 -14.60
N PHE A 363 3.57 8.76 -15.23
CA PHE A 363 4.55 7.78 -14.74
C PHE A 363 5.49 8.40 -13.70
N LYS A 364 5.75 7.64 -12.63
CA LYS A 364 6.74 7.93 -11.60
C LYS A 364 7.64 6.71 -11.45
N SER A 365 8.95 6.93 -11.39
CA SER A 365 9.89 5.86 -11.06
C SER A 365 9.94 5.69 -9.55
N LEU A 366 9.95 4.45 -9.10
CA LEU A 366 10.33 4.09 -7.74
C LEU A 366 11.73 3.47 -7.77
N SER A 367 12.56 3.81 -6.79
CA SER A 367 13.90 3.24 -6.65
C SER A 367 13.86 2.05 -5.70
N ALA A 368 14.58 0.96 -5.99
CA ALA A 368 14.68 -0.23 -5.15
C ALA A 368 14.90 0.00 -3.64
N SER A 369 15.54 1.12 -3.26
CA SER A 369 15.71 1.49 -1.85
C SER A 369 14.44 2.00 -1.16
N TRP A 370 13.26 1.80 -1.74
CA TRP A 370 11.99 2.25 -1.16
C TRP A 370 11.40 1.23 -0.18
N ALA A 371 11.63 -0.07 -0.39
CA ALA A 371 11.12 -1.16 0.45
C ALA A 371 11.81 -1.23 1.82
#